data_AF-A0A917NDH6-F1
#
_entry.id   AF-A0A917NDH6-F1
#
_cell.length_a   1.000
_cell.length_b   1.000
_cell.length_c   1.000
_cell.angle_alpha   90.00
_cell.angle_beta   90.00
_cell.angle_gamma   90.00
#
_symmetry.space_group_name_H-M   'P 1'
#
loop_
_entity.id
_entity.type
_entity.pdbx_description
1 polymer ?
#
loop_
_entity_poly.entity_id
_entity_poly.type
_entity_poly.pdbx_seq_one_letter_code
_entity_poly.pdbx_strand_id
1 'polypeptide(L)' 'MINFDQVLNDPLMPNSIHPHYDTGDGIHANITGQQALADYISLPARLAR' A
#
# COMPACT_ATOMS: atom_id res chain seq x y z
N MET A 1 6.81 -1.47 -14.00
CA MET A 1 6.93 -1.05 -12.58
C MET A 1 5.53 -0.69 -12.11
N ILE A 2 5.12 -1.16 -10.93
CA ILE A 2 3.80 -0.84 -10.34
C ILE A 2 3.96 0.43 -9.50
N ASN A 3 3.01 1.37 -9.59
CA ASN A 3 3.04 2.61 -8.82
C ASN A 3 2.21 2.47 -7.53
N PHE A 4 2.88 2.14 -6.42
CA PHE A 4 2.22 1.97 -5.12
C PHE A 4 1.86 3.29 -4.44
N ASP A 5 2.38 4.43 -4.90
CA ASP A 5 1.97 5.74 -4.36
C ASP A 5 0.49 6.01 -4.63
N GLN A 6 -0.10 5.42 -5.67
CA GLN A 6 -1.55 5.51 -5.91
C GLN A 6 -2.40 4.91 -4.77
N VAL A 7 -1.81 4.02 -3.97
CA VAL A 7 -2.50 3.32 -2.88
C VAL A 7 -2.20 3.99 -1.54
N LEU A 8 -0.93 4.28 -1.26
CA LEU A 8 -0.49 4.69 0.07
C LEU A 8 -0.36 6.21 0.27
N ASN A 9 -0.35 7.01 -0.80
CA ASN A 9 -0.01 8.43 -0.68
C ASN A 9 -0.96 9.22 0.23
N ASP A 10 -0.39 9.99 1.15
CA ASP A 10 -1.11 11.04 1.86
C ASP A 10 -1.30 12.28 0.97
N PRO A 11 -2.54 12.69 0.63
CA PRO A 11 -2.77 13.88 -0.19
C PRO A 11 -2.46 15.19 0.55
N LEU A 12 -2.40 15.17 1.89
CA LEU A 12 -2.09 16.31 2.73
C LEU A 12 -0.59 16.39 3.06
N MET A 13 0.14 15.28 2.96
CA MET A 13 1.57 15.18 3.26
C MET A 13 2.33 14.42 2.15
N PRO A 14 2.79 15.10 1.09
CA PRO A 14 3.51 14.47 -0.01
C PRO A 14 4.72 13.66 0.48
N ASN A 15 4.97 12.52 -0.18
CA ASN A 15 6.02 11.56 0.19
C ASN A 15 5.84 10.91 1.58
N SER A 16 4.61 10.89 2.11
CA SER A 16 4.25 10.19 3.36
C SER A 16 3.19 9.13 3.09
N ILE A 17 3.20 8.08 3.93
CA ILE A 17 2.12 7.09 3.96
C ILE A 17 0.91 7.74 4.65
N HIS A 18 -0.26 7.65 4.03
CA HIS A 18 -1.51 8.10 4.63
C HIS A 18 -1.70 7.43 6.00
N PRO A 19 -2.02 8.16 7.09
CA PRO A 19 -2.06 7.62 8.46
C PRO A 19 -2.91 6.36 8.64
N HIS A 20 -3.96 6.19 7.83
CA HIS A 20 -4.78 4.97 7.82
C HIS A 20 -4.00 3.70 7.47
N TYR A 21 -2.93 3.82 6.69
CA TYR A 21 -2.10 2.72 6.21
C TYR A 21 -0.73 2.64 6.88
N ASP A 22 -0.33 3.59 7.73
CA ASP A 22 0.97 3.61 8.42
C ASP A 22 0.91 2.84 9.76
N THR A 23 2.01 2.23 10.18
CA THR A 23 2.22 1.76 11.56
C THR A 23 2.49 2.92 12.53
N GLY A 24 2.80 4.10 11.98
CA GLY A 24 3.16 5.32 12.70
C GLY A 24 4.66 5.63 12.65
N ASP A 25 5.45 4.84 11.90
CA ASP A 25 6.88 5.06 11.73
C ASP A 25 7.26 5.74 10.41
N GLY A 26 6.27 5.99 9.54
CA GLY A 26 6.46 6.68 8.26
C GLY A 26 7.15 5.85 7.19
N ILE A 27 7.39 4.55 7.43
CA ILE A 27 8.09 3.64 6.51
C ILE A 27 7.26 2.39 6.23
N HIS A 28 6.64 1.81 7.26
CA HIS A 28 5.97 0.52 7.14
C HIS A 28 4.46 0.68 7.03
N ALA A 29 3.90 0.07 5.98
CA ALA A 29 2.46 -0.05 5.88
C ALA A 29 1.94 -1.09 6.90
N ASN A 30 0.90 -0.71 7.65
CA ASN A 30 0.16 -1.57 8.56
C ASN A 30 -0.67 -2.61 7.78
N ILE A 31 -1.41 -3.47 8.50
CA ILE A 31 -2.16 -4.57 7.88
C ILE A 31 -3.18 -4.09 6.82
N THR A 32 -3.83 -2.95 7.05
CA THR A 32 -4.79 -2.36 6.11
C THR A 32 -4.08 -1.88 4.84
N GLY A 33 -2.90 -1.26 4.99
CA GLY A 33 -2.07 -0.86 3.85
C GLY A 33 -1.53 -2.04 3.06
N GLN A 34 -1.10 -3.11 3.72
CA GLN A 34 -0.66 -4.35 3.07
C GLN A 34 -1.79 -5.00 2.25
N GLN A 35 -3.02 -5.04 2.80
CA GLN A 35 -4.17 -5.56 2.08
C GLN A 35 -4.51 -4.69 0.84
N ALA A 36 -4.50 -3.37 0.99
CA ALA A 36 -4.76 -2.46 -0.12
C ALA A 36 -3.73 -2.61 -1.26
N LEU A 37 -2.44 -2.80 -0.91
CA LEU A 37 -1.40 -3.11 -1.88
C LEU A 37 -1.65 -4.46 -2.57
N ALA A 38 -2.04 -5.49 -1.82
CA ALA A 38 -2.35 -6.81 -2.37
C ALA A 38 -3.53 -6.76 -3.35
N ASP A 39 -4.57 -5.99 -3.03
CA ASP A 39 -5.76 -5.83 -3.88
C ASP A 39 -5.45 -5.00 -5.14
N TYR A 40 -4.48 -4.07 -5.06
CA TYR A 40 -4.04 -3.24 -6.18
C TYR A 40 -3.21 -4.04 -7.21
N ILE A 41 -2.45 -5.04 -6.77
CA ILE A 41 -1.67 -5.89 -7.67
C ILE A 41 -2.58 -6.99 -8.22
N SER A 42 -2.93 -6.87 -9.50
CA SER A 42 -3.53 -7.99 -10.23
C SER A 42 -2.49 -9.11 -10.42
N LEU A 43 -2.48 -10.10 -9.53
CA LEU A 43 -1.67 -11.31 -9.70
C LEU A 43 -2.36 -12.24 -10.71
N PRO A 44 -1.72 -12.60 -11.83
CA PRO A 44 -2.25 -13.66 -12.69
C PRO A 44 -2.40 -14.92 -11.85
N ALA A 45 -3.56 -15.59 -11.97
CA ALA A 45 -3.92 -16.79 -11.21
C ALA A 45 -2.94 -17.95 -11.49
N ARG A 46 -1.76 -17.94 -10.86
CA ARG A 46 -0.77 -19.03 -10.90
C ARG A 46 0.01 -19.21 -9.58
N LEU A 47 -0.55 -18.78 -8.45
CA LEU A 47 -0.07 -19.15 -7.12
C LEU A 47 -1.15 -19.77 -6.22
N ALA A 48 -2.31 -20.13 -6.77
CA ALA A 48 -3.19 -21.09 -6.13
C ALA A 48 -2.64 -22.50 -6.41
N ARG A 49 -1.82 -23.01 -5.50
CA ARG A 49 -1.64 -24.45 -5.30
C ARG A 49 -2.33 -24.84 -4.01
#